data_AF-A0A353PL93-F1
#
_entry.id   AF-A0A353PL93-F1
#
_cell.length_a   1.000
_cell.length_b   1.000
_cell.length_c   1.000
_cell.angle_alpha   90.00
_cell.angle_beta   90.00
_cell.angle_gamma   90.00
#
_symmetry.space_group_name_H-M   'P 1'
#
loop_
_entity.id
_entity.type
_entity.pdbx_description
1 polymer ?
#
loop_
_entity_poly.entity_id
_entity_poly.type
_entity_poly.pdbx_seq_one_letter_code
_entity_poly.pdbx_strand_id
1 'polypeptide(L)'
;MVWLNISLMVLGISIVALGIAFLLRKRKTVWIPSLILAGLGILFIGLGQLPQPAGSWNDLVFTLFGMIFFFAAAVTALVTFLVKKYKKKSVV
;
A
#
# COMPACT_ATOMS: atom_id res chain seq x y z
N MET A 1 -10.26 7.69 20.88
CA MET A 1 -9.46 6.74 20.08
C MET A 1 -9.85 6.72 18.60
N VAL A 2 -11.14 6.62 18.24
CA VAL A 2 -11.58 6.58 16.83
C VAL A 2 -11.04 7.74 15.96
N TRP A 3 -11.06 8.98 16.47
CA TRP A 3 -10.53 10.15 15.76
C TRP A 3 -9.03 10.08 15.45
N LEU A 4 -8.24 9.43 16.32
CA LEU A 4 -6.80 9.22 16.09
C LEU A 4 -6.56 8.20 14.97
N ASN A 5 -7.35 7.13 14.92
CA ASN A 5 -7.24 6.11 13.87
C ASN A 5 -7.64 6.68 12.51
N ILE A 6 -8.69 7.50 12.46
CA ILE A 6 -9.13 8.18 11.23
C ILE A 6 -8.06 9.15 10.75
N SER A 7 -7.45 9.95 11.63
CA SER A 7 -6.40 10.89 11.23
C SER A 7 -5.14 10.19 10.71
N LEU A 8 -4.74 9.09 11.33
CA LEU A 8 -3.63 8.24 10.85
C LEU A 8 -3.94 7.62 9.49
N MET A 9 -5.18 7.16 9.25
CA MET A 9 -5.59 6.61 7.96
C MET A 9 -5.54 7.67 6.85
N VAL A 10 -6.03 8.88 7.12
CA VAL A 10 -5.99 10.00 6.17
C VAL A 10 -4.54 10.35 5.84
N LEU A 11 -3.67 10.47 6.84
CA LEU A 11 -2.24 10.73 6.64
C LEU A 11 -1.58 9.61 5.80
N GLY A 12 -1.87 8.35 6.09
CA GLY A 12 -1.35 7.21 5.35
C GLY A 12 -1.74 7.24 3.86
N ILE A 13 -3.01 7.52 3.56
CA ILE A 13 -3.51 7.64 2.18
C ILE A 13 -2.87 8.86 1.49
N SER A 14 -2.74 10.00 2.17
CA SER A 14 -2.07 11.18 1.64
C SER A 14 -0.61 10.92 1.28
N ILE A 15 0.14 10.19 2.11
CA ILE A 15 1.54 9.82 1.85
C ILE A 15 1.64 8.96 0.58
N VAL A 16 0.74 7.98 0.41
CA VAL A 16 0.71 7.14 -0.79
C VAL A 16 0.39 7.97 -2.04
N ALA A 17 -0.60 8.87 -1.97
CA ALA A 17 -0.95 9.76 -3.07
C ALA A 17 0.22 10.67 -3.47
N LEU A 18 0.91 11.27 -2.49
CA LEU A 18 2.11 12.08 -2.72
C LEU A 18 3.25 11.25 -3.31
N GLY A 19 3.44 10.02 -2.83
CA GLY A 19 4.42 9.08 -3.37
C GLY A 19 4.17 8.75 -4.85
N ILE A 20 2.91 8.49 -5.23
CA ILE A 20 2.50 8.25 -6.62
C ILE A 20 2.74 9.51 -7.46
N ALA A 21 2.30 10.69 -7.01
CA ALA A 21 2.51 11.96 -7.71
C ALA A 21 4.00 12.26 -7.93
N PHE A 22 4.84 12.01 -6.93
CA PHE A 22 6.28 12.16 -7.02
C PHE A 22 6.91 11.22 -8.06
N LEU A 23 6.48 9.96 -8.09
CA LEU A 23 6.98 8.98 -9.07
C LEU A 23 6.54 9.28 -10.49
N LEU A 24 5.30 9.75 -10.68
CA LEU A 24 4.81 10.23 -11.97
C LEU A 24 5.65 11.41 -12.46
N ARG A 25 5.96 12.38 -11.59
CA ARG A 25 6.83 13.53 -11.91
C ARG A 25 8.24 13.11 -12.28
N LYS A 26 8.79 12.05 -11.67
CA LYS A 26 10.12 11.50 -11.98
C LYS A 26 10.11 10.46 -13.12
N ARG A 27 8.96 10.23 -13.78
CA ARG A 27 8.73 9.17 -14.78
C ARG A 27 9.19 7.77 -14.35
N LYS A 28 9.16 7.50 -13.04
CA LYS A 28 9.51 6.19 -12.44
C LYS A 28 8.25 5.35 -12.26
N THR A 29 7.47 5.20 -13.33
CA THR A 29 6.16 4.55 -13.31
C THR A 29 6.19 3.09 -12.85
N VAL A 30 7.34 2.43 -12.96
CA VAL A 30 7.57 1.04 -12.51
C VAL A 30 7.32 0.82 -11.00
N TRP A 31 7.38 1.85 -10.17
CA TRP A 31 7.12 1.76 -8.72
C TRP A 31 5.68 2.09 -8.32
N ILE A 32 4.84 2.52 -9.27
CA ILE A 32 3.44 2.87 -9.02
C ILE A 32 2.64 1.65 -8.51
N PRO A 33 2.76 0.45 -9.11
CA PRO A 33 1.98 -0.71 -8.65
C PRO A 33 2.23 -1.08 -7.18
N SER A 34 3.49 -1.04 -6.72
CA SER A 34 3.81 -1.31 -5.31
C SER A 34 3.22 -0.28 -4.36
N LEU A 35 3.17 1.00 -4.74
CA LEU A 35 2.56 2.04 -3.92
C LEU A 35 1.03 1.94 -3.87
N ILE A 36 0.38 1.56 -4.98
CA ILE A 36 -1.06 1.32 -5.00
C ILE A 36 -1.41 0.17 -4.06
N LEU A 37 -0.67 -0.94 -4.12
CA LEU A 37 -0.89 -2.08 -3.23
C LEU A 37 -0.65 -1.70 -1.76
N ALA A 38 0.38 -0.92 -1.46
CA ALA A 38 0.62 -0.41 -0.11
C ALA A 38 -0.54 0.49 0.37
N GLY A 39 -1.07 1.34 -0.51
CA GLY A 39 -2.25 2.18 -0.22
C GLY A 39 -3.51 1.37 0.06
N LEU A 40 -3.78 0.32 -0.72
CA LEU A 40 -4.87 -0.59 -0.45
C LEU A 40 -4.69 -1.29 0.90
N GLY A 41 -3.48 -1.75 1.23
CA GLY A 41 -3.18 -2.34 2.53
C GLY A 41 -3.50 -1.40 3.70
N ILE A 42 -3.06 -0.14 3.61
CA ILE A 42 -3.34 0.90 4.61
C ILE A 42 -4.85 1.16 4.73
N LEU A 43 -5.57 1.22 3.62
CA LEU A 43 -7.01 1.44 3.60
C LEU A 43 -7.74 0.29 4.30
N PHE A 44 -7.43 -0.95 3.97
CA PHE A 44 -8.05 -2.13 4.57
C PHE A 44 -7.74 -2.23 6.08
N ILE A 45 -6.50 -1.99 6.50
CA ILE A 45 -6.16 -1.95 7.94
C ILE A 45 -6.94 -0.84 8.65
N GLY A 46 -7.05 0.34 8.04
CA GLY A 46 -7.82 1.46 8.59
C GLY A 46 -9.31 1.16 8.74
N LEU A 47 -9.91 0.44 7.78
CA LEU A 47 -11.31 0.00 7.86
C LEU A 47 -11.55 -1.02 8.99
N GLY A 48 -10.57 -1.90 9.25
CA GLY A 48 -10.63 -2.84 10.39
C GLY A 48 -10.69 -2.12 11.74
N GLN A 49 -10.05 -0.95 11.85
CA GLN A 49 -10.02 -0.19 13.10
C GLN A 49 -11.29 0.65 13.38
N LEU A 50 -12.25 0.67 12.46
CA LEU A 50 -13.53 1.34 12.68
C LEU A 50 -14.48 0.45 13.49
N PRO A 51 -15.39 1.03 14.30
CA PRO A 51 -16.37 0.26 15.05
C PRO A 51 -17.21 -0.61 14.11
N GLN A 52 -17.09 -1.93 14.24
CA GLN A 52 -17.85 -2.89 13.46
C GLN A 52 -19.08 -3.38 14.24
N PRO A 53 -20.17 -3.73 13.55
CA PRO A 53 -21.31 -4.37 14.19
C PRO A 53 -20.89 -5.72 14.81
N ALA A 54 -21.39 -5.99 16.03
CA ALA A 54 -21.09 -7.21 16.77
C ALA A 54 -21.51 -8.46 15.98
N GLY A 55 -20.63 -9.47 15.93
CA GLY A 55 -20.85 -10.70 15.17
C GLY A 55 -20.50 -10.62 13.68
N SER A 56 -20.00 -9.48 13.18
CA SER A 56 -19.50 -9.38 11.81
C SER A 56 -18.07 -9.89 11.68
N TRP A 57 -17.78 -10.58 10.57
CA TRP A 57 -16.44 -11.04 10.20
C TRP A 57 -15.60 -9.94 9.52
N ASN A 58 -16.13 -8.72 9.43
CA ASN A 58 -15.55 -7.63 8.66
C ASN A 58 -14.14 -7.27 9.16
N ASP A 59 -13.93 -7.26 10.47
CA ASP A 59 -12.61 -6.95 11.04
C ASP A 59 -11.54 -7.97 10.64
N LEU A 60 -11.89 -9.26 10.63
CA LEU A 60 -11.01 -10.34 10.19
C LEU A 60 -10.69 -10.21 8.69
N VAL A 61 -11.71 -9.94 7.87
CA VAL A 61 -11.57 -9.74 6.42
C VAL A 61 -10.66 -8.54 6.15
N PHE A 62 -10.91 -7.40 6.79
CA PHE A 62 -10.14 -6.19 6.61
C PHE A 62 -8.68 -6.36 7.03
N THR A 63 -8.43 -7.03 8.14
CA THR A 63 -7.07 -7.31 8.61
C THR A 63 -6.34 -8.26 7.64
N LEU A 64 -6.98 -9.34 7.21
CA LEU A 64 -6.38 -10.31 6.27
C LEU A 64 -6.04 -9.66 4.92
N PHE A 65 -6.98 -8.95 4.31
CA PHE A 65 -6.73 -8.26 3.04
C PHE A 65 -5.69 -7.15 3.20
N GLY A 66 -5.72 -6.42 4.32
CA GLY A 66 -4.70 -5.44 4.67
C GLY A 66 -3.30 -6.03 4.64
N MET A 67 -3.10 -7.18 5.30
CA MET A 67 -1.83 -7.91 5.30
C MET A 67 -1.45 -8.41 3.90
N ILE A 68 -2.38 -9.04 3.18
CA ILE A 68 -2.14 -9.57 1.82
C ILE A 68 -1.67 -8.46 0.89
N PHE A 69 -2.34 -7.31 0.89
CA PHE A 69 -1.95 -6.18 0.05
C PHE A 69 -0.59 -5.59 0.44
N PHE A 70 -0.26 -5.59 1.73
CA PHE A 70 1.07 -5.16 2.18
C PHE A 70 2.18 -6.11 1.73
N PHE A 71 1.97 -7.42 1.83
CA PHE A 71 2.89 -8.42 1.29
C PHE A 71 3.00 -8.34 -0.23
N ALA A 72 1.89 -8.19 -0.93
CA ALA A 72 1.87 -8.02 -2.37
C ALA A 72 2.64 -6.75 -2.80
N ALA A 73 2.52 -5.66 -2.05
CA ALA A 73 3.29 -4.44 -2.27
C ALA A 73 4.80 -4.68 -2.14
N ALA A 74 5.21 -5.39 -1.09
CA ALA A 74 6.61 -5.73 -0.85
C ALA A 74 7.18 -6.63 -1.96
N VAL A 75 6.46 -7.68 -2.35
CA VAL A 75 6.85 -8.58 -3.45
C VAL A 75 6.96 -7.80 -4.76
N THR A 76 5.98 -6.94 -5.06
CA THR A 76 5.99 -6.13 -6.28
C THR A 76 7.16 -5.16 -6.31
N ALA A 77 7.47 -4.52 -5.17
CA ALA A 77 8.64 -3.65 -5.05
C ALA A 77 9.96 -4.43 -5.28
N LEU A 78 10.05 -5.64 -4.73
CA LEU A 78 11.22 -6.51 -4.88
C LEU A 78 11.40 -6.98 -6.33
N VAL A 79 10.33 -7.40 -6.99
CA VAL A 79 10.33 -7.77 -8.41
C VAL A 79 10.77 -6.58 -9.27
N THR A 80 10.19 -5.39 -9.05
CA THR A 80 10.57 -4.16 -9.75
C THR A 80 12.05 -3.82 -9.55
N PHE A 81 12.56 -4.00 -8.32
CA PHE A 81 13.98 -3.78 -8.01
C PHE A 81 14.88 -4.76 -8.77
N LEU A 82 14.56 -6.06 -8.74
CA LEU A 82 15.31 -7.10 -9.45
C LEU A 82 15.31 -6.84 -10.95
N VAL A 83 14.14 -6.64 -11.58
CA VAL A 83 14.00 -6.36 -13.01
C VAL A 83 14.85 -5.16 -13.42
N LYS A 84 14.86 -4.10 -12.61
CA LYS A 84 15.68 -2.92 -12.89
C LYS A 84 17.17 -3.20 -12.77
N LYS A 85 17.59 -4.01 -11.78
CA LYS A 85 18.99 -4.43 -11.60
C LYS A 85 19.47 -5.29 -12.77
N TYR A 86 18.66 -6.25 -13.23
CA TYR A 86 18.98 -7.11 -14.36
C TYR A 86 19.02 -6.34 -15.68
N LYS A 87 18.05 -5.46 -15.96
CA LYS A 87 18.09 -4.59 -17.16
C LYS A 87 19.31 -3.67 -17.18
N LYS A 88 19.76 -3.16 -16.03
CA LYS A 88 20.96 -2.32 -15.97
C LYS A 88 22.24 -3.13 -16.24
N LYS A 89 22.27 -4.41 -15.86
CA LYS A 89 23.41 -5.31 -16.06
C LYS A 89 23.53 -5.81 -17.51
N SER A 90 22.44 -5.86 -18.28
CA SER A 90 22.46 -6.33 -19.67
C SER A 90 22.81 -5.26 -20.72
N VAL A 91 22.95 -4.00 -20.31
CA VAL A 91 23.27 -2.85 -21.18
C VAL A 91 24.72 -2.38 -20.97
N VAL A 92 25.46 -3.04 -20.07
CA VAL A 92 26.90 -2.87 -19.83
C VAL A 92 27.59 -4.11 -20.36
#